data_AF-A0A9W7FA87-F1
#
_entry.id   AF-A0A9W7FA87-F1
#
_cell.length_a   1.000
_cell.length_b   1.000
_cell.length_c   1.000
_cell.angle_alpha   90.00
_cell.angle_beta   90.00
_cell.angle_gamma   90.00
#
_symmetry.space_group_name_H-M   'P 1'
#
loop_
_entity.id
_entity.type
_entity.pdbx_description
1 polymer ?
#
loop_
_entity_poly.entity_id
_entity_poly.type
_entity_poly.pdbx_seq_one_letter_code
_entity_poly.pdbx_strand_id
1 'polypeptide(L)'
;MKFGTSTLLLSGIASIAYGSNTDSLCVAPGTCQPPSDLSYEVSGRIDAVPRKQWGDSGGFCGALSIQVIGMSYGVYHSQDVIRKQAPRSDPLGHGDDDLGYEILHSNINGAMENLGFEYESWDWENQPKPQGKNYLKWMKRKLAAHNGIVQFVLCKGDQHNSYGDRRNPVPYDHIEPFFKLYSLDGDGDVRDDDIVCHGSDYSPDGENNFGYFRQFDSLLDDLDMEGNCADAGSGYGKNEMYPCIYEDLTYGTAISAIKGDSGDIKVSLTVNTTDEADVREDEPPTPLQGSLKIRGLSAGEHYLLQRYDGLGNFPFNANNPSATFKIVGTDEDVMTWVDPETFISNNSTLYTVVRPQ
;
A
#
# COMPACT_ATOMS: atom_id res chain seq x y z
N MET A 1 18.69 -12.02 -56.58
CA MET A 1 17.65 -11.50 -55.67
C MET A 1 17.22 -12.64 -54.77
N LYS A 2 17.56 -12.59 -53.47
CA LYS A 2 17.07 -13.54 -52.46
C LYS A 2 15.86 -12.89 -51.80
N PHE A 3 14.69 -13.48 -51.96
CA PHE A 3 13.50 -13.09 -51.20
C PHE A 3 13.62 -13.69 -49.79
N GLY A 4 13.72 -12.83 -48.79
CA GLY A 4 13.64 -13.21 -47.39
C GLY A 4 12.19 -13.44 -47.00
N THR A 5 11.89 -14.63 -46.49
CA THR A 5 10.63 -14.95 -45.83
C THR A 5 10.59 -14.23 -44.48
N SER A 6 9.69 -13.27 -44.36
CA SER A 6 9.37 -12.60 -43.10
C SER A 6 8.41 -13.49 -42.32
N THR A 7 8.89 -14.06 -41.22
CA THR A 7 8.06 -14.81 -40.27
C THR A 7 7.29 -13.80 -39.42
N LEU A 8 5.97 -13.72 -39.62
CA LEU A 8 5.07 -12.96 -38.76
C LEU A 8 4.90 -13.76 -37.45
N LEU A 9 5.48 -13.28 -36.36
CA LEU A 9 5.17 -13.76 -35.01
C LEU A 9 3.85 -13.10 -34.59
N LEU A 10 2.75 -13.86 -34.64
CA LEU A 10 1.54 -13.50 -33.91
C LEU A 10 1.81 -13.77 -32.43
N SER A 11 2.03 -12.72 -31.65
CA SER A 11 1.88 -12.76 -30.19
C SER A 11 0.40 -12.89 -29.87
N GLY A 12 -0.05 -14.10 -29.56
CA GLY A 12 -1.37 -14.31 -28.99
C GLY A 12 -1.37 -13.78 -27.56
N ILE A 13 -2.24 -12.82 -27.26
CA ILE A 13 -2.53 -12.38 -25.89
C ILE A 13 -3.16 -13.58 -25.18
N ALA A 14 -2.42 -14.21 -24.28
CA ALA A 14 -2.97 -15.24 -23.41
C ALA A 14 -3.89 -14.54 -22.40
N SER A 15 -5.20 -14.69 -22.54
CA SER A 15 -6.14 -14.20 -21.54
C SER A 15 -5.93 -14.95 -20.23
N ILE A 16 -5.51 -14.24 -19.18
CA ILE A 16 -5.39 -14.79 -17.83
C ILE A 16 -6.79 -15.09 -17.30
N ALA A 17 -7.01 -16.34 -16.86
CA ALA A 17 -8.25 -16.75 -16.24
C ALA A 17 -8.27 -16.31 -14.77
N TYR A 18 -8.98 -15.22 -14.48
CA TYR A 18 -9.41 -14.92 -13.13
C TYR A 18 -10.52 -15.89 -12.71
N GLY A 19 -10.61 -16.22 -11.41
CA GLY A 19 -11.78 -16.91 -10.87
C GLY A 19 -13.05 -16.09 -11.15
N SER A 20 -14.17 -16.74 -11.43
CA SER A 20 -15.44 -16.03 -11.64
C SER A 20 -15.80 -15.23 -10.40
N ASN A 21 -15.83 -13.90 -10.52
CA ASN A 21 -16.13 -13.02 -9.41
C ASN A 21 -17.64 -13.04 -9.11
N THR A 22 -18.01 -13.59 -7.96
CA THR A 22 -19.41 -13.65 -7.50
C THR A 22 -19.69 -12.68 -6.35
N ASP A 23 -18.71 -11.87 -5.93
CA ASP A 23 -18.89 -10.94 -4.82
C ASP A 23 -19.50 -9.62 -5.33
N SER A 24 -20.65 -9.26 -4.74
CA SER A 24 -21.34 -8.00 -5.04
C SER A 24 -20.59 -6.74 -4.61
N LEU A 25 -19.60 -6.87 -3.73
CA LEU A 25 -18.77 -5.76 -3.24
C LEU A 25 -17.61 -5.45 -4.18
N CYS A 26 -17.27 -6.36 -5.08
CA CYS A 26 -16.17 -6.17 -6.01
C CYS A 26 -16.65 -5.43 -7.26
N VAL A 27 -16.13 -4.22 -7.47
CA VAL A 27 -16.58 -3.33 -8.55
C VAL A 27 -15.80 -3.60 -9.83
N ALA A 28 -16.51 -3.98 -10.89
CA ALA A 28 -15.94 -4.12 -12.22
C ALA A 28 -15.51 -2.75 -12.81
N PRO A 29 -14.46 -2.70 -13.65
CA PRO A 29 -13.66 -3.83 -14.18
C PRO A 29 -12.56 -4.32 -13.24
N GLY A 30 -12.49 -3.81 -12.00
CA GLY A 30 -11.61 -4.34 -10.96
C GLY A 30 -11.87 -5.84 -10.71
N THR A 31 -10.81 -6.57 -10.37
CA THR A 31 -10.90 -7.98 -9.99
C THR A 31 -10.46 -8.13 -8.54
N CYS A 32 -11.23 -8.83 -7.72
CA CYS A 32 -10.95 -9.02 -6.28
C CYS A 32 -10.64 -10.49 -5.94
N GLN A 33 -10.22 -11.24 -6.95
CA GLN A 33 -9.79 -12.62 -6.80
C GLN A 33 -8.33 -12.70 -7.24
N PRO A 34 -7.45 -13.31 -6.43
CA PRO A 34 -6.07 -13.50 -6.84
C PRO A 34 -6.03 -14.35 -8.12
N PRO A 35 -4.95 -14.22 -8.92
CA PRO A 35 -4.76 -15.10 -10.07
C PRO A 35 -4.78 -16.56 -9.61
N SER A 36 -5.47 -17.40 -10.36
CA SER A 36 -5.64 -18.83 -10.04
C SER A 36 -4.45 -19.69 -10.46
N ASP A 37 -3.54 -19.12 -11.26
CA ASP A 37 -2.34 -19.80 -11.75
C ASP A 37 -1.31 -19.91 -10.62
N LEU A 38 -1.03 -21.16 -10.22
CA LEU A 38 -0.07 -21.48 -9.16
C LEU A 38 1.40 -21.33 -9.59
N SER A 39 1.66 -20.99 -10.86
CA SER A 39 3.02 -20.72 -11.35
C SER A 39 3.55 -19.35 -10.96
N TYR A 40 2.69 -18.43 -10.51
CA TYR A 40 3.12 -17.14 -10.00
C TYR A 40 3.86 -17.26 -8.67
N GLU A 41 5.04 -16.64 -8.60
CA GLU A 41 5.65 -16.29 -7.32
C GLU A 41 4.92 -15.08 -6.74
N VAL A 42 4.59 -15.14 -5.44
CA VAL A 42 3.92 -14.06 -4.73
C VAL A 42 4.92 -13.36 -3.83
N SER A 43 5.12 -12.06 -4.06
CA SER A 43 5.98 -11.20 -3.26
C SER A 43 5.23 -9.95 -2.78
N GLY A 44 5.95 -9.02 -2.16
CA GLY A 44 5.38 -7.82 -1.52
C GLY A 44 5.01 -8.06 -0.06
N ARG A 45 4.09 -7.24 0.43
CA ARG A 45 3.44 -7.32 1.74
C ARG A 45 2.22 -8.24 1.67
N ILE A 46 2.47 -9.54 1.69
CA ILE A 46 1.44 -10.58 1.51
C ILE A 46 0.33 -10.59 2.57
N ASP A 47 0.57 -10.00 3.74
CA ASP A 47 -0.42 -9.87 4.82
C ASP A 47 -1.02 -8.47 4.94
N ALA A 48 -0.69 -7.56 4.02
CA ALA A 48 -1.41 -6.30 3.93
C ALA A 48 -2.88 -6.58 3.54
N VAL A 49 -3.77 -5.85 4.19
CA VAL A 49 -5.23 -5.96 4.04
C VAL A 49 -5.77 -4.55 3.79
N PRO A 50 -6.59 -4.32 2.76
CA PRO A 50 -7.24 -3.04 2.52
C PRO A 50 -8.05 -2.56 3.73
N ARG A 51 -8.15 -1.24 3.87
CA ARG A 51 -8.89 -0.57 4.95
C ARG A 51 -9.76 0.52 4.36
N LYS A 52 -10.62 1.10 5.21
CA LYS A 52 -11.53 2.16 4.80
C LYS A 52 -10.96 3.54 5.11
N GLN A 53 -10.98 4.41 4.10
CA GLN A 53 -10.61 5.81 4.25
C GLN A 53 -11.72 6.58 4.99
N TRP A 54 -11.34 7.59 5.76
CA TRP A 54 -12.29 8.63 6.17
C TRP A 54 -12.73 9.50 4.98
N GLY A 55 -14.05 9.55 4.75
CA GLY A 55 -14.65 10.22 3.60
C GLY A 55 -14.79 11.74 3.75
N ASP A 56 -14.45 12.29 4.90
CA ASP A 56 -14.58 13.71 5.22
C ASP A 56 -13.34 14.50 4.73
N SER A 57 -13.54 15.81 4.57
CA SER A 57 -12.47 16.80 4.37
C SER A 57 -11.53 16.64 3.14
N GLY A 58 -11.68 15.57 2.35
CA GLY A 58 -10.75 15.20 1.29
C GLY A 58 -9.35 14.80 1.81
N GLY A 59 -8.65 13.97 1.03
CA GLY A 59 -7.20 13.80 1.19
C GLY A 59 -6.72 12.83 2.29
N PHE A 60 -7.56 11.88 2.71
CA PHE A 60 -7.13 10.81 3.63
C PHE A 60 -6.58 9.57 2.93
N CYS A 61 -6.72 9.46 1.61
CA CYS A 61 -6.25 8.33 0.80
C CYS A 61 -4.77 8.00 1.00
N GLY A 62 -3.91 9.03 1.04
CA GLY A 62 -2.49 8.85 1.33
C GLY A 62 -2.22 8.43 2.78
N ALA A 63 -3.00 8.93 3.74
CA ALA A 63 -2.89 8.52 5.14
C ALA A 63 -3.32 7.06 5.32
N LEU A 64 -4.44 6.66 4.72
CA LEU A 64 -4.89 5.27 4.67
C LEU A 64 -3.84 4.37 4.01
N SER A 65 -3.27 4.79 2.88
CA SER A 65 -2.25 4.02 2.16
C SER A 65 -1.03 3.73 3.04
N ILE A 66 -0.55 4.74 3.77
CA ILE A 66 0.54 4.59 4.73
C ILE A 66 0.12 3.68 5.89
N GLN A 67 -1.10 3.82 6.42
CA GLN A 67 -1.62 2.95 7.48
C GLN A 67 -1.63 1.48 7.05
N VAL A 68 -2.19 1.17 5.88
CA VAL A 68 -2.27 -0.21 5.35
C VAL A 68 -0.88 -0.83 5.21
N ILE A 69 0.05 -0.09 4.60
CA ILE A 69 1.42 -0.59 4.41
C ILE A 69 2.14 -0.70 5.76
N GLY A 70 2.05 0.30 6.64
CA GLY A 70 2.64 0.28 7.97
C GLY A 70 2.14 -0.90 8.83
N MET A 71 0.86 -1.23 8.75
CA MET A 71 0.28 -2.37 9.46
C MET A 71 0.90 -3.68 8.99
N SER A 72 1.24 -3.80 7.71
CA SER A 72 1.96 -4.97 7.22
C SER A 72 3.35 -5.13 7.84
N TYR A 73 3.94 -4.07 8.42
CA TYR A 73 5.19 -4.06 9.20
C TYR A 73 4.97 -4.13 10.72
N GLY A 74 3.75 -4.43 11.17
CA GLY A 74 3.44 -4.51 12.60
C GLY A 74 3.16 -3.15 13.24
N VAL A 75 2.90 -2.11 12.45
CA VAL A 75 2.64 -0.74 12.93
C VAL A 75 1.24 -0.27 12.60
N TYR A 76 0.46 0.06 13.62
CA TYR A 76 -0.74 0.86 13.47
C TYR A 76 -0.40 2.34 13.67
N HIS A 77 -0.70 3.16 12.67
CA HIS A 77 -0.85 4.60 12.85
C HIS A 77 -2.25 4.97 12.38
N SER A 78 -3.00 5.64 13.24
CA SER A 78 -4.27 6.27 12.88
C SER A 78 -4.13 7.20 11.67
N GLN A 79 -5.17 7.29 10.83
CA GLN A 79 -5.22 8.23 9.69
C GLN A 79 -4.96 9.68 10.13
N ASP A 80 -5.53 10.10 11.27
CA ASP A 80 -5.28 11.42 11.87
C ASP A 80 -3.81 11.60 12.28
N VAL A 81 -3.24 10.59 12.93
CA VAL A 81 -1.83 10.63 13.36
C VAL A 81 -0.90 10.81 12.16
N ILE A 82 -1.16 10.09 11.06
CA ILE A 82 -0.34 10.17 9.85
C ILE A 82 -0.37 11.58 9.26
N ARG A 83 -1.55 12.22 9.16
CA ARG A 83 -1.65 13.61 8.68
C ARG A 83 -0.92 14.59 9.57
N LYS A 84 -0.97 14.40 10.90
CA LYS A 84 -0.23 15.24 11.87
C LYS A 84 1.29 15.07 11.78
N GLN A 85 1.77 13.98 11.19
CA GLN A 85 3.20 13.78 10.92
C GLN A 85 3.64 14.31 9.56
N ALA A 86 2.71 14.65 8.66
CA ALA A 86 3.03 15.22 7.36
C ALA A 86 3.49 16.67 7.52
N PRO A 87 4.67 17.05 7.01
CA PRO A 87 5.04 18.46 6.91
C PRO A 87 4.05 19.22 6.03
N ARG A 88 3.96 20.52 6.29
CA ARG A 88 3.20 21.44 5.45
C ARG A 88 3.63 21.36 3.98
N SER A 89 2.68 21.13 3.10
CA SER A 89 2.86 21.03 1.64
C SER A 89 2.48 22.30 0.88
N ASP A 90 2.33 23.45 1.57
CA ASP A 90 1.86 24.71 1.01
C ASP A 90 2.55 25.11 -0.30
N PRO A 91 1.80 25.60 -1.30
CA PRO A 91 0.36 25.88 -1.26
C PRO A 91 -0.53 24.65 -1.63
N LEU A 92 0.02 23.43 -1.60
CA LEU A 92 -0.67 22.22 -2.07
C LEU A 92 -1.38 21.48 -0.95
N GLY A 93 -2.56 20.93 -1.25
CA GLY A 93 -3.29 19.99 -0.39
C GLY A 93 -4.14 20.64 0.69
N HIS A 94 -4.93 19.81 1.35
CA HIS A 94 -5.81 20.20 2.46
C HIS A 94 -5.10 20.04 3.81
N GLY A 95 -5.37 20.95 4.75
CA GLY A 95 -4.91 20.82 6.14
C GLY A 95 -4.52 22.14 6.78
N ASP A 96 -4.11 22.05 8.05
CA ASP A 96 -3.62 23.16 8.86
C ASP A 96 -2.68 22.63 9.97
N ASP A 97 -2.10 23.54 10.76
CA ASP A 97 -1.14 23.19 11.79
C ASP A 97 -1.74 22.38 12.97
N ASP A 98 -3.07 22.43 13.18
CA ASP A 98 -3.75 21.75 14.28
C ASP A 98 -4.21 20.34 13.87
N LEU A 99 -4.75 20.22 12.65
CA LEU A 99 -5.28 18.97 12.08
C LEU A 99 -4.24 18.22 11.24
N GLY A 100 -3.09 18.82 10.93
CA GLY A 100 -2.09 18.23 10.05
C GLY A 100 -2.49 18.28 8.58
N TYR A 101 -1.59 17.78 7.73
CA TYR A 101 -1.63 18.00 6.29
C TYR A 101 -1.95 16.72 5.53
N GLU A 102 -2.65 16.87 4.40
CA GLU A 102 -2.82 15.82 3.41
C GLU A 102 -1.46 15.30 2.93
N ILE A 103 -1.41 13.99 2.66
CA ILE A 103 -0.20 13.33 2.14
C ILE A 103 -0.14 13.59 0.63
N LEU A 104 0.97 14.17 0.18
CA LEU A 104 1.24 14.50 -1.22
C LEU A 104 2.65 14.03 -1.61
N HIS A 105 2.90 13.95 -2.91
CA HIS A 105 4.22 13.64 -3.46
C HIS A 105 5.35 14.58 -2.95
N SER A 106 4.99 15.80 -2.52
CA SER A 106 5.94 16.82 -2.04
C SER A 106 6.27 16.74 -0.54
N ASN A 107 5.42 16.12 0.29
CA ASN A 107 5.63 16.05 1.75
C ASN A 107 5.71 14.61 2.30
N ILE A 108 5.39 13.59 1.50
CA ILE A 108 5.36 12.20 1.95
C ILE A 108 6.70 11.75 2.55
N ASN A 109 7.83 12.20 2.01
CA ASN A 109 9.15 11.87 2.55
C ASN A 109 9.31 12.32 4.00
N GLY A 110 8.90 13.56 4.32
CA GLY A 110 8.94 14.03 5.70
C GLY A 110 7.94 13.33 6.61
N ALA A 111 6.76 12.94 6.08
CA ALA A 111 5.83 12.08 6.81
C ALA A 111 6.47 10.72 7.14
N MET A 112 7.13 10.08 6.17
CA MET A 112 7.83 8.82 6.36
C MET A 112 8.95 8.96 7.40
N GLU A 113 9.66 10.08 7.40
CA GLU A 113 10.72 10.34 8.38
C GLU A 113 10.20 10.47 9.81
N ASN A 114 9.09 11.20 9.99
CA ASN A 114 8.46 11.49 11.27
C ASN A 114 7.73 10.27 11.86
N LEU A 115 7.12 9.45 11.01
CA LEU A 115 6.60 8.12 11.37
C LEU A 115 7.73 7.07 11.50
N GLY A 116 8.94 7.48 11.10
CA GLY A 116 10.15 6.73 10.78
C GLY A 116 9.98 5.29 10.30
N PHE A 117 9.42 5.28 9.11
CA PHE A 117 9.69 4.26 8.14
C PHE A 117 11.08 4.44 7.51
N GLU A 118 11.69 3.33 7.12
CA GLU A 118 12.68 3.33 6.04
C GLU A 118 11.94 3.29 4.71
N TYR A 119 12.35 4.14 3.78
CA TYR A 119 11.61 4.33 2.54
C TYR A 119 12.52 4.72 1.38
N GLU A 120 12.02 4.55 0.17
CA GLU A 120 12.58 5.09 -1.07
C GLU A 120 11.46 5.66 -1.94
N SER A 121 11.57 6.93 -2.30
CA SER A 121 10.65 7.57 -3.24
C SER A 121 11.19 7.53 -4.66
N TRP A 122 10.30 7.33 -5.62
CA TRP A 122 10.64 7.44 -7.04
C TRP A 122 11.14 8.86 -7.35
N ASP A 123 12.30 8.94 -8.00
CA ASP A 123 12.96 10.20 -8.36
C ASP A 123 12.31 10.85 -9.59
N TRP A 124 11.03 11.17 -9.48
CA TRP A 124 10.21 11.65 -10.59
C TRP A 124 10.77 12.93 -11.25
N GLU A 125 11.52 13.75 -10.52
CA GLU A 125 12.08 15.02 -11.03
C GLU A 125 13.17 14.78 -12.08
N ASN A 126 13.97 13.73 -11.92
CA ASN A 126 15.16 13.47 -12.74
C ASN A 126 14.96 12.35 -13.78
N GLN A 127 13.76 11.80 -13.89
CA GLN A 127 13.45 10.71 -14.81
C GLN A 127 12.98 11.23 -16.17
N PRO A 128 13.47 10.65 -17.30
CA PRO A 128 13.04 11.05 -18.62
C PRO A 128 11.55 10.74 -18.83
N LYS A 129 10.85 11.63 -19.53
CA LYS A 129 9.46 11.40 -19.96
C LYS A 129 9.41 10.70 -21.33
N PRO A 130 8.43 9.80 -21.58
CA PRO A 130 7.44 9.30 -20.62
C PRO A 130 8.09 8.43 -19.52
N GLN A 131 7.62 8.57 -18.29
CA GLN A 131 8.20 7.90 -17.11
C GLN A 131 7.66 6.49 -16.89
N GLY A 132 6.45 6.19 -17.35
CA GLY A 132 5.65 5.03 -16.96
C GLY A 132 6.39 3.70 -17.08
N LYS A 133 7.12 3.45 -18.17
CA LYS A 133 7.85 2.18 -18.36
C LYS A 133 8.97 2.00 -17.33
N ASN A 134 9.73 3.05 -17.03
CA ASN A 134 10.79 2.99 -16.02
C ASN A 134 10.18 2.92 -14.61
N TYR A 135 9.04 3.58 -14.40
CA TYR A 135 8.29 3.52 -13.16
C TYR A 135 7.78 2.11 -12.86
N LEU A 136 7.17 1.42 -13.82
CA LEU A 136 6.73 0.02 -13.63
C LEU A 136 7.90 -0.91 -13.30
N LYS A 137 9.08 -0.70 -13.91
CA LYS A 137 10.30 -1.45 -13.54
C LYS A 137 10.75 -1.16 -12.12
N TRP A 138 10.63 0.09 -11.66
CA TRP A 138 10.90 0.43 -10.26
C TRP A 138 9.87 -0.22 -9.33
N MET A 139 8.58 -0.10 -9.62
CA MET A 139 7.49 -0.70 -8.86
C MET A 139 7.66 -2.21 -8.70
N LYS A 140 7.87 -2.94 -9.81
CA LYS A 140 8.10 -4.40 -9.79
C LYS A 140 9.24 -4.77 -8.86
N ARG A 141 10.41 -4.12 -8.99
CA ARG A 141 11.57 -4.37 -8.13
C ARG A 141 11.28 -4.10 -6.64
N LYS A 142 10.50 -3.07 -6.32
CA LYS A 142 10.13 -2.77 -4.93
C LYS A 142 9.18 -3.81 -4.35
N LEU A 143 8.16 -4.21 -5.09
CA LEU A 143 7.24 -5.26 -4.65
C LEU A 143 7.95 -6.62 -4.57
N ALA A 144 8.83 -6.94 -5.52
CA ALA A 144 9.68 -8.14 -5.48
C ALA A 144 10.57 -8.17 -4.23
N ALA A 145 11.07 -7.01 -3.79
CA ALA A 145 11.83 -6.85 -2.55
C ALA A 145 10.99 -6.86 -1.26
N HIS A 146 9.71 -7.26 -1.31
CA HIS A 146 8.78 -7.28 -0.17
C HIS A 146 8.47 -5.91 0.45
N ASN A 147 8.52 -4.85 -0.35
CA ASN A 147 8.09 -3.52 0.06
C ASN A 147 6.59 -3.31 -0.24
N GLY A 148 5.97 -2.36 0.45
CA GLY A 148 4.68 -1.79 0.04
C GLY A 148 4.91 -0.40 -0.57
N ILE A 149 4.05 0.02 -1.49
CA ILE A 149 4.18 1.29 -2.23
C ILE A 149 2.95 2.14 -1.99
N VAL A 150 3.14 3.37 -1.51
CA VAL A 150 2.13 4.43 -1.56
C VAL A 150 2.15 4.98 -2.99
N GLN A 151 1.10 4.67 -3.76
CA GLN A 151 1.00 4.93 -5.20
C GLN A 151 0.06 6.11 -5.46
N PHE A 152 0.45 7.03 -6.35
CA PHE A 152 -0.41 8.12 -6.80
C PHE A 152 -1.05 7.76 -8.14
N VAL A 153 -2.37 7.90 -8.26
CA VAL A 153 -3.16 7.35 -9.37
C VAL A 153 -4.12 8.38 -9.99
N LEU A 154 -4.47 8.15 -11.24
CA LEU A 154 -5.57 8.76 -11.96
C LEU A 154 -6.85 7.97 -11.71
N CYS A 155 -7.95 8.69 -11.51
CA CYS A 155 -9.27 8.13 -11.27
C CYS A 155 -10.25 8.63 -12.35
N LYS A 156 -10.80 7.71 -13.15
CA LYS A 156 -11.64 8.07 -14.31
C LYS A 156 -12.79 9.00 -13.92
N GLY A 157 -12.95 10.07 -14.70
CA GLY A 157 -14.00 11.07 -14.51
C GLY A 157 -13.62 12.22 -13.58
N ASP A 158 -12.46 12.15 -12.91
CA ASP A 158 -11.90 13.27 -12.17
C ASP A 158 -11.16 14.23 -13.11
N GLN A 159 -10.69 15.36 -12.57
CA GLN A 159 -10.12 16.42 -13.39
C GLN A 159 -8.63 16.26 -13.69
N HIS A 160 -7.94 15.33 -13.02
CA HIS A 160 -6.51 15.06 -13.17
C HIS A 160 -5.64 16.31 -12.93
N ASN A 161 -6.12 17.20 -12.05
CA ASN A 161 -5.52 18.50 -11.81
C ASN A 161 -5.58 18.96 -10.34
N SER A 162 -5.74 18.02 -9.42
CA SER A 162 -6.09 18.27 -8.01
C SER A 162 -5.06 19.12 -7.25
N TYR A 163 -3.81 19.17 -7.70
CA TYR A 163 -2.74 19.93 -7.07
C TYR A 163 -1.88 20.67 -8.11
N GLY A 164 -1.01 21.59 -7.68
CA GLY A 164 -0.05 22.30 -8.53
C GLY A 164 -0.46 23.72 -8.96
N ASP A 165 0.38 24.38 -9.76
CA ASP A 165 -0.02 25.63 -10.46
C ASP A 165 -1.13 25.28 -11.45
N ARG A 166 -2.19 26.07 -11.52
CA ARG A 166 -3.29 25.88 -12.48
C ARG A 166 -2.82 25.70 -13.94
N ARG A 167 -1.66 26.23 -14.31
CA ARG A 167 -1.06 26.12 -15.65
C ARG A 167 -0.18 24.88 -15.84
N ASN A 168 0.20 24.22 -14.74
CA ASN A 168 0.97 22.98 -14.75
C ASN A 168 0.56 22.15 -13.53
N PRO A 169 -0.68 21.60 -13.54
CA PRO A 169 -1.17 20.85 -12.42
C PRO A 169 -0.43 19.52 -12.29
N VAL A 170 -0.49 18.95 -11.10
CA VAL A 170 0.05 17.64 -10.76
C VAL A 170 -0.97 16.59 -11.23
N PRO A 171 -0.56 15.65 -12.10
CA PRO A 171 -1.48 14.75 -12.78
C PRO A 171 -1.76 13.47 -11.97
N TYR A 172 -2.44 13.63 -10.83
CA TYR A 172 -3.08 12.54 -10.11
C TYR A 172 -4.28 13.05 -9.32
N ASP A 173 -5.22 12.15 -9.02
CA ASP A 173 -6.44 12.46 -8.26
C ASP A 173 -6.41 11.82 -6.87
N HIS A 174 -5.75 10.67 -6.76
CA HIS A 174 -5.89 9.79 -5.61
C HIS A 174 -4.60 9.07 -5.23
N ILE A 175 -4.60 8.41 -4.06
CA ILE A 175 -3.43 7.71 -3.52
C ILE A 175 -3.86 6.37 -2.94
N GLU A 176 -3.22 5.29 -3.38
CA GLU A 176 -3.58 3.92 -3.01
C GLU A 176 -2.38 3.11 -2.51
N PRO A 177 -2.59 2.12 -1.62
CA PRO A 177 -1.54 1.21 -1.22
C PRO A 177 -1.42 0.06 -2.24
N PHE A 178 -0.26 -0.09 -2.84
CA PHE A 178 0.11 -1.21 -3.72
C PHE A 178 1.02 -2.15 -2.94
N PHE A 179 0.64 -3.42 -2.77
CA PHE A 179 1.25 -4.24 -1.72
C PHE A 179 1.50 -5.71 -2.04
N LYS A 180 0.97 -6.31 -3.11
CA LYS A 180 1.43 -7.65 -3.57
C LYS A 180 1.83 -7.61 -5.03
N LEU A 181 2.77 -8.48 -5.39
CA LEU A 181 3.13 -8.77 -6.77
C LEU A 181 2.96 -10.28 -7.01
N TYR A 182 2.35 -10.61 -8.14
CA TYR A 182 2.32 -11.95 -8.69
C TYR A 182 3.10 -11.89 -10.00
N SER A 183 4.26 -12.54 -10.03
CA SER A 183 5.19 -12.53 -11.16
C SER A 183 5.76 -13.92 -11.39
N LEU A 184 6.05 -14.27 -12.65
CA LEU A 184 6.70 -15.54 -13.00
C LEU A 184 8.22 -15.51 -12.79
N ASP A 185 8.81 -14.32 -12.65
CA ASP A 185 10.26 -14.11 -12.57
C ASP A 185 10.67 -13.08 -11.50
N GLY A 186 9.80 -12.80 -10.53
CA GLY A 186 10.10 -11.95 -9.38
C GLY A 186 10.51 -10.52 -9.76
N ASP A 187 11.79 -10.18 -9.58
CA ASP A 187 12.38 -8.86 -9.84
C ASP A 187 12.94 -8.67 -11.27
N GLY A 188 12.62 -9.60 -12.19
CA GLY A 188 12.98 -9.55 -13.60
C GLY A 188 12.41 -8.36 -14.37
N ASP A 189 12.53 -8.41 -15.70
CA ASP A 189 11.93 -7.38 -16.57
C ASP A 189 10.41 -7.35 -16.38
N VAL A 190 9.80 -6.16 -16.50
CA VAL A 190 8.33 -6.05 -16.47
C VAL A 190 7.74 -6.85 -17.62
N ARG A 191 6.78 -7.69 -17.28
CA ARG A 191 6.00 -8.51 -18.19
C ARG A 191 4.57 -8.01 -18.20
N ASP A 192 3.90 -8.21 -19.33
CA ASP A 192 2.50 -7.82 -19.48
C ASP A 192 1.59 -8.57 -18.50
N ASP A 193 1.96 -9.82 -18.19
CA ASP A 193 1.24 -10.72 -17.27
C ASP A 193 1.64 -10.57 -15.78
N ASP A 194 2.49 -9.61 -15.42
CA ASP A 194 2.74 -9.28 -14.01
C ASP A 194 1.48 -8.65 -13.41
N ILE A 195 1.10 -9.07 -12.20
CA ILE A 195 -0.12 -8.58 -11.54
C ILE A 195 0.25 -7.90 -10.22
N VAL A 196 -0.25 -6.68 -10.02
CA VAL A 196 -0.21 -5.97 -8.73
C VAL A 196 -1.51 -6.14 -7.97
N CYS A 197 -1.41 -6.25 -6.65
CA CYS A 197 -2.55 -6.11 -5.74
C CYS A 197 -2.50 -4.74 -5.05
N HIS A 198 -3.64 -4.06 -5.00
CA HIS A 198 -3.79 -2.77 -4.34
C HIS A 198 -5.07 -2.69 -3.48
N GLY A 199 -5.15 -1.66 -2.63
CA GLY A 199 -6.37 -1.27 -1.94
C GLY A 199 -7.03 -0.07 -2.65
N SER A 200 -8.31 0.17 -2.36
CA SER A 200 -9.11 1.20 -3.04
C SER A 200 -10.08 1.89 -2.05
N ASP A 201 -9.59 2.26 -0.87
CA ASP A 201 -10.37 2.88 0.23
C ASP A 201 -11.53 2.07 0.81
N TYR A 202 -11.69 0.82 0.38
CA TYR A 202 -12.79 -0.06 0.76
C TYR A 202 -12.30 -1.50 0.84
N SER A 203 -13.05 -2.33 1.58
CA SER A 203 -12.90 -3.80 1.51
C SER A 203 -13.70 -4.32 0.33
N PRO A 204 -13.07 -4.89 -0.71
CA PRO A 204 -13.75 -5.16 -1.97
C PRO A 204 -14.37 -6.56 -2.08
N ASP A 205 -14.12 -7.43 -1.12
CA ASP A 205 -14.55 -8.83 -1.10
C ASP A 205 -14.94 -9.29 0.32
N GLY A 206 -15.59 -8.37 1.04
CA GLY A 206 -16.18 -8.63 2.35
C GLY A 206 -15.14 -9.02 3.41
N GLU A 207 -15.30 -10.22 3.97
CA GLU A 207 -14.42 -10.77 5.03
C GLU A 207 -13.08 -11.27 4.48
N ASN A 208 -12.99 -11.61 3.19
CA ASN A 208 -11.73 -12.08 2.61
C ASN A 208 -10.74 -10.94 2.43
N ASN A 209 -11.25 -9.77 2.01
CA ASN A 209 -10.54 -8.50 1.90
C ASN A 209 -9.14 -8.64 1.25
N PHE A 210 -9.06 -9.29 0.09
CA PHE A 210 -7.79 -9.57 -0.57
C PHE A 210 -7.18 -8.34 -1.26
N GLY A 211 -8.00 -7.37 -1.63
CA GLY A 211 -7.67 -6.22 -2.47
C GLY A 211 -8.10 -6.40 -3.92
N TYR A 212 -7.77 -5.41 -4.74
CA TYR A 212 -7.98 -5.43 -6.19
C TYR A 212 -6.70 -5.83 -6.92
N PHE A 213 -6.86 -6.55 -8.03
CA PHE A 213 -5.77 -7.10 -8.84
C PHE A 213 -5.76 -6.47 -10.24
N ARG A 214 -4.60 -5.98 -10.69
CA ARG A 214 -4.40 -5.35 -11.98
C ARG A 214 -3.13 -5.85 -12.67
N GLN A 215 -3.21 -6.10 -13.98
CA GLN A 215 -2.03 -6.41 -14.79
C GLN A 215 -1.20 -5.14 -15.02
N PHE A 216 0.12 -5.27 -15.04
CA PHE A 216 1.04 -4.15 -15.22
C PHE A 216 0.83 -3.44 -16.57
N ASP A 217 0.55 -4.20 -17.64
CA ASP A 217 0.28 -3.64 -18.97
C ASP A 217 -0.98 -2.77 -19.02
N SER A 218 -1.92 -3.00 -18.10
CA SER A 218 -3.18 -2.25 -17.97
C SER A 218 -3.08 -0.99 -17.11
N LEU A 219 -1.96 -0.74 -16.43
CA LEU A 219 -1.87 0.36 -15.45
C LEU A 219 -1.64 1.73 -16.08
N LEU A 220 -0.84 1.80 -17.15
CA LEU A 220 -0.41 3.07 -17.73
C LEU A 220 -1.46 3.62 -18.69
N ASP A 221 -1.75 4.92 -18.59
CA ASP A 221 -2.57 5.65 -19.55
C ASP A 221 -2.20 7.14 -19.58
N ASP A 222 -2.78 7.88 -20.53
CA ASP A 222 -2.70 9.34 -20.55
C ASP A 222 -3.78 10.00 -19.68
N LEU A 223 -3.86 11.33 -19.69
CA LEU A 223 -4.85 12.09 -18.90
C LEU A 223 -6.28 11.94 -19.44
N ASP A 224 -6.47 11.49 -20.69
CA ASP A 224 -7.82 11.25 -21.21
C ASP A 224 -8.35 9.89 -20.70
N MET A 225 -7.44 8.99 -20.29
CA MET A 225 -7.75 7.64 -19.79
C MET A 225 -8.61 6.84 -20.79
N GLU A 226 -8.40 7.04 -22.10
CA GLU A 226 -9.14 6.38 -23.19
C GLU A 226 -8.38 5.17 -23.75
N GLY A 227 -7.21 4.83 -23.19
CA GLY A 227 -6.41 3.67 -23.54
C GLY A 227 -6.73 2.47 -22.64
N ASN A 228 -5.73 2.04 -21.88
CA ASN A 228 -5.85 0.90 -20.95
C ASN A 228 -6.94 1.08 -19.89
N CYS A 229 -7.34 2.33 -19.65
CA CYS A 229 -8.29 2.72 -18.61
C CYS A 229 -9.65 3.14 -19.14
N ALA A 230 -9.95 2.88 -20.42
CA ALA A 230 -11.22 3.24 -21.05
C ALA A 230 -12.44 2.62 -20.33
N ASP A 231 -12.29 1.41 -19.79
CA ASP A 231 -13.36 0.67 -19.12
C ASP A 231 -13.50 1.02 -17.63
N ALA A 232 -12.60 1.85 -17.08
CA ALA A 232 -12.65 2.26 -15.68
C ALA A 232 -14.00 2.94 -15.37
N GLY A 233 -14.63 2.55 -14.25
CA GLY A 233 -15.86 3.18 -13.80
C GLY A 233 -15.61 4.63 -13.38
N SER A 234 -16.52 5.55 -13.69
CA SER A 234 -16.40 6.95 -13.28
C SER A 234 -17.09 7.23 -11.94
N GLY A 235 -16.46 8.06 -11.11
CA GLY A 235 -17.02 8.61 -9.87
C GLY A 235 -16.74 7.75 -8.63
N TYR A 236 -16.96 8.38 -7.47
CA TYR A 236 -16.61 7.85 -6.16
C TYR A 236 -17.12 6.43 -5.89
N GLY A 237 -16.24 5.60 -5.35
CA GLY A 237 -16.52 4.20 -5.06
C GLY A 237 -16.60 3.33 -6.32
N LYS A 238 -15.98 3.78 -7.42
CA LYS A 238 -15.86 3.03 -8.68
C LYS A 238 -14.52 3.27 -9.35
N ASN A 239 -14.08 4.53 -9.45
CA ASN A 239 -12.85 4.89 -10.14
C ASN A 239 -11.59 4.45 -9.36
N GLU A 240 -11.65 4.37 -8.04
CA GLU A 240 -10.57 3.87 -7.17
C GLU A 240 -10.37 2.34 -7.30
N MET A 241 -11.39 1.61 -7.76
CA MET A 241 -11.32 0.14 -7.92
C MET A 241 -10.60 -0.28 -9.20
N TYR A 242 -10.34 0.68 -10.09
CA TYR A 242 -9.58 0.47 -11.31
C TYR A 242 -8.65 1.68 -11.57
N PRO A 243 -7.64 1.89 -10.70
CA PRO A 243 -6.76 3.04 -10.75
C PRO A 243 -5.86 3.02 -11.98
N CYS A 244 -5.42 4.18 -12.43
CA CYS A 244 -4.46 4.28 -13.54
C CYS A 244 -3.26 5.10 -13.16
N ILE A 245 -2.16 4.93 -13.88
CA ILE A 245 -0.91 5.62 -13.62
C ILE A 245 -0.58 6.45 -14.84
N TYR A 246 -0.45 7.76 -14.65
CA TYR A 246 -0.15 8.66 -15.75
C TYR A 246 1.22 8.33 -16.37
N GLU A 247 1.25 7.99 -17.66
CA GLU A 247 2.46 7.48 -18.31
C GLU A 247 3.61 8.49 -18.38
N ASP A 248 3.29 9.78 -18.31
CA ASP A 248 4.24 10.85 -18.57
C ASP A 248 4.90 11.40 -17.29
N LEU A 249 4.24 11.27 -16.13
CA LEU A 249 4.73 11.76 -14.85
C LEU A 249 4.14 10.93 -13.71
N THR A 250 4.99 10.17 -13.04
CA THR A 250 4.59 9.17 -12.05
C THR A 250 5.15 9.50 -10.67
N TYR A 251 4.44 9.14 -9.60
CA TYR A 251 4.89 9.31 -8.23
C TYR A 251 4.66 8.03 -7.43
N GLY A 252 5.57 7.73 -6.50
CA GLY A 252 5.30 6.74 -5.47
C GLY A 252 6.44 6.61 -4.47
N THR A 253 6.11 6.05 -3.31
CA THR A 253 7.04 5.87 -2.19
C THR A 253 6.95 4.44 -1.69
N ALA A 254 8.05 3.71 -1.79
CA ALA A 254 8.17 2.37 -1.26
C ALA A 254 8.59 2.43 0.21
N ILE A 255 7.81 1.83 1.10
CA ILE A 255 8.17 1.60 2.50
C ILE A 255 8.85 0.23 2.59
N SER A 256 10.06 0.18 3.14
CA SER A 256 10.87 -1.04 3.18
C SER A 256 11.02 -1.64 4.57
N ALA A 257 10.98 -0.81 5.62
CA ALA A 257 11.10 -1.26 7.00
C ALA A 257 10.62 -0.19 7.99
N ILE A 258 10.64 -0.56 9.26
CA ILE A 258 10.58 0.38 10.39
C ILE A 258 12.01 0.75 10.76
N LYS A 259 12.35 2.04 10.93
CA LYS A 259 13.73 2.43 11.26
C LYS A 259 14.22 1.73 12.52
N GLY A 260 15.35 1.05 12.45
CA GLY A 260 15.94 0.35 13.60
C GLY A 260 15.36 -1.05 13.87
N ASP A 261 14.42 -1.53 13.05
CA ASP A 261 14.10 -2.95 12.99
C ASP A 261 15.25 -3.71 12.29
N SER A 262 15.63 -4.86 12.85
CA SER A 262 16.64 -5.75 12.26
C SER A 262 16.17 -6.42 10.97
N GLY A 263 14.84 -6.55 10.78
CA GLY A 263 14.23 -7.18 9.61
C GLY A 263 14.26 -8.72 9.58
N ASP A 264 14.94 -9.37 10.54
CA ASP A 264 15.06 -10.83 10.60
C ASP A 264 13.74 -11.54 10.91
N ILE A 265 12.86 -10.90 11.69
CA ILE A 265 11.55 -11.44 12.08
C ILE A 265 10.48 -10.51 11.55
N LYS A 266 9.65 -11.01 10.62
CA LYS A 266 8.61 -10.21 9.97
C LYS A 266 7.35 -10.24 10.82
N VAL A 267 6.87 -9.07 11.20
CA VAL A 267 5.60 -8.88 11.91
C VAL A 267 4.61 -8.17 11.00
N SER A 268 3.40 -8.68 10.92
CA SER A 268 2.25 -8.00 10.30
C SER A 268 1.13 -7.90 11.30
N LEU A 269 0.47 -6.74 11.36
CA LEU A 269 -0.64 -6.44 12.24
C LEU A 269 -1.94 -6.35 11.43
N THR A 270 -2.99 -6.91 12.00
CA THR A 270 -4.39 -6.65 11.62
C THR A 270 -5.14 -6.22 12.88
N VAL A 271 -6.25 -5.53 12.72
CA VAL A 271 -7.16 -5.22 13.83
C VAL A 271 -8.56 -5.74 13.51
N ASN A 272 -9.41 -5.85 14.52
CA ASN A 272 -10.77 -6.39 14.45
C ASN A 272 -11.78 -5.55 13.64
N THR A 273 -11.35 -4.49 12.95
CA THR A 273 -12.19 -3.66 12.07
C THR A 273 -11.35 -3.08 10.93
N THR A 274 -11.94 -2.98 9.74
CA THR A 274 -11.36 -2.28 8.59
C THR A 274 -11.67 -0.77 8.60
N ASP A 275 -12.63 -0.36 9.42
CA ASP A 275 -13.08 1.03 9.59
C ASP A 275 -12.49 1.62 10.88
N GLU A 276 -11.79 2.74 10.76
CA GLU A 276 -11.27 3.52 11.88
C GLU A 276 -12.30 4.57 12.28
N ALA A 277 -12.60 4.72 13.58
CA ALA A 277 -13.51 5.77 14.05
C ALA A 277 -13.01 7.17 13.66
N ASP A 278 -13.85 7.94 12.98
CA ASP A 278 -13.53 9.27 12.46
C ASP A 278 -13.62 10.34 13.56
N VAL A 279 -12.48 10.57 14.22
CA VAL A 279 -12.40 11.54 15.31
C VAL A 279 -12.48 13.00 14.85
N ARG A 280 -12.45 13.27 13.54
CA ARG A 280 -12.60 14.63 13.01
C ARG A 280 -14.06 15.01 12.82
N GLU A 281 -14.92 14.02 12.61
CA GLU A 281 -16.38 14.15 12.57
C GLU A 281 -17.02 13.77 13.92
N ASP A 282 -16.30 14.01 15.02
CA ASP A 282 -16.74 13.79 16.40
C ASP A 282 -17.08 12.33 16.75
N GLU A 283 -16.65 11.33 15.96
CA GLU A 283 -16.79 9.93 16.37
C GLU A 283 -15.84 9.61 17.53
N PRO A 284 -16.31 8.92 18.58
CA PRO A 284 -15.46 8.57 19.70
C PRO A 284 -14.40 7.53 19.28
N PRO A 285 -13.12 7.71 19.66
CA PRO A 285 -12.11 6.68 19.46
C PRO A 285 -12.54 5.35 20.08
N THR A 286 -12.29 4.25 19.37
CA THR A 286 -12.71 2.90 19.80
C THR A 286 -11.52 2.03 20.19
N PRO A 287 -11.68 1.10 21.15
CA PRO A 287 -10.67 0.08 21.41
C PRO A 287 -10.52 -0.87 20.22
N LEU A 288 -9.30 -1.06 19.76
CA LEU A 288 -8.90 -2.00 18.71
C LEU A 288 -8.19 -3.20 19.33
N GLN A 289 -8.53 -4.39 18.82
CA GLN A 289 -7.88 -5.64 19.17
C GLN A 289 -6.86 -6.01 18.09
N GLY A 290 -5.58 -5.94 18.42
CA GLY A 290 -4.49 -6.32 17.52
C GLY A 290 -4.35 -7.84 17.35
N SER A 291 -4.15 -8.30 16.12
CA SER A 291 -3.78 -9.67 15.77
C SER A 291 -2.56 -9.66 14.87
N LEU A 292 -1.50 -10.33 15.29
CA LEU A 292 -0.20 -10.40 14.62
C LEU A 292 -0.04 -11.71 13.86
N LYS A 293 0.58 -11.62 12.69
CA LYS A 293 1.23 -12.73 12.00
C LYS A 293 2.74 -12.52 12.07
N ILE A 294 3.46 -13.51 12.60
CA ILE A 294 4.89 -13.44 12.87
C ILE A 294 5.60 -14.54 12.09
N ARG A 295 6.61 -14.18 11.30
CA ARG A 295 7.40 -15.12 10.47
C ARG A 295 8.89 -15.00 10.77
N GLY A 296 9.62 -16.09 10.53
CA GLY A 296 11.06 -16.16 10.80
C GLY A 296 11.41 -16.62 12.22
N LEU A 297 10.42 -17.17 12.94
CA LEU A 297 10.67 -17.83 14.22
C LEU A 297 11.24 -19.23 13.99
N SER A 298 12.19 -19.64 14.83
CA SER A 298 12.75 -20.99 14.82
C SER A 298 12.03 -21.83 15.88
N ALA A 299 11.62 -23.04 15.53
CA ALA A 299 10.87 -23.93 16.42
C ALA A 299 11.61 -24.16 17.75
N GLY A 300 10.90 -23.99 18.87
CA GLY A 300 11.43 -24.18 20.22
C GLY A 300 12.30 -23.02 20.75
N GLU A 301 12.68 -22.06 19.91
CA GLU A 301 13.43 -20.88 20.34
C GLU A 301 12.52 -19.87 21.04
N HIS A 302 13.07 -19.17 22.04
CA HIS A 302 12.36 -18.14 22.80
C HIS A 302 12.58 -16.76 22.20
N TYR A 303 11.52 -15.96 22.17
CA TYR A 303 11.54 -14.58 21.68
C TYR A 303 10.82 -13.64 22.66
N LEU A 304 11.14 -12.35 22.55
CA LEU A 304 10.44 -11.27 23.20
C LEU A 304 9.64 -10.49 22.15
N LEU A 305 8.32 -10.52 22.27
CA LEU A 305 7.42 -9.64 21.55
C LEU A 305 7.26 -8.36 22.35
N GLN A 306 7.63 -7.23 21.77
CA GLN A 306 7.62 -5.92 22.42
C GLN A 306 6.54 -5.06 21.77
N ARG A 307 5.66 -4.48 22.60
CA ARG A 307 4.64 -3.51 22.18
C ARG A 307 5.04 -2.11 22.61
N TYR A 308 4.87 -1.14 21.73
CA TYR A 308 5.08 0.28 21.97
C TYR A 308 3.80 1.04 21.66
N ASP A 309 3.36 1.89 22.57
CA ASP A 309 2.19 2.75 22.37
C ASP A 309 2.62 4.22 22.20
N GLY A 310 2.02 4.88 21.20
CA GLY A 310 2.27 6.27 20.83
C GLY A 310 3.56 6.51 20.05
N LEU A 311 3.62 7.67 19.38
CA LEU A 311 4.79 8.12 18.62
C LEU A 311 5.94 8.64 19.51
N GLY A 312 5.69 8.94 20.78
CA GLY A 312 6.72 9.47 21.70
C GLY A 312 7.91 8.53 21.92
N ASN A 313 7.78 7.27 21.51
CA ASN A 313 8.84 6.28 21.54
C ASN A 313 9.68 6.24 20.24
N PHE A 314 9.49 7.21 19.31
CA PHE A 314 10.11 7.26 17.99
C PHE A 314 11.27 8.30 17.90
N PRO A 315 12.43 8.02 17.24
CA PRO A 315 12.87 6.71 16.73
C PRO A 315 13.17 5.76 17.90
N PHE A 316 12.87 4.48 17.72
CA PHE A 316 12.81 3.48 18.79
C PHE A 316 14.02 3.52 19.70
N ASN A 317 13.82 4.02 20.92
CA ASN A 317 14.64 3.55 22.01
C ASN A 317 14.13 2.17 22.37
N ALA A 318 14.69 1.13 21.74
CA ALA A 318 14.35 -0.28 21.92
C ALA A 318 14.29 -0.74 23.40
N ASN A 319 14.77 0.09 24.32
CA ASN A 319 14.89 -0.20 25.75
C ASN A 319 13.61 0.03 26.58
N ASN A 320 12.56 0.68 26.07
CA ASN A 320 11.33 0.96 26.86
C ASN A 320 10.03 0.60 26.13
N PRO A 321 9.74 -0.70 25.93
CA PRO A 321 8.43 -1.11 25.45
C PRO A 321 7.33 -0.86 26.50
N SER A 322 6.12 -0.52 26.05
CA SER A 322 4.93 -0.43 26.89
C SER A 322 4.56 -1.79 27.50
N ALA A 323 4.76 -2.87 26.75
CA ALA A 323 4.58 -4.24 27.22
C ALA A 323 5.57 -5.20 26.56
N THR A 324 5.92 -6.29 27.24
CA THR A 324 6.79 -7.35 26.70
C THR A 324 6.21 -8.72 27.02
N PHE A 325 6.11 -9.54 25.99
CA PHE A 325 5.54 -10.89 26.05
C PHE A 325 6.61 -11.91 25.64
N LYS A 326 6.63 -13.06 26.32
CA LYS A 326 7.47 -14.19 25.91
C LYS A 326 6.68 -15.06 24.95
N ILE A 327 7.24 -15.32 23.78
CA ILE A 327 6.69 -16.26 22.80
C ILE A 327 7.72 -17.33 22.47
N VAL A 328 7.26 -18.46 21.93
CA VAL A 328 8.10 -19.59 21.51
C VAL A 328 7.77 -19.89 20.07
N GLY A 329 8.79 -20.03 19.22
CA GLY A 329 8.59 -20.43 17.83
C GLY A 329 7.95 -21.81 17.74
N THR A 330 6.99 -21.94 16.83
CA THR A 330 6.32 -23.22 16.52
C THR A 330 6.97 -23.86 15.28
N ASP A 331 6.54 -25.07 14.92
CA ASP A 331 6.91 -25.72 13.66
C ASP A 331 6.17 -25.12 12.44
N GLU A 332 5.35 -24.09 12.64
CA GLU A 332 4.60 -23.41 11.58
C GLU A 332 5.41 -22.23 11.03
N ASP A 333 5.35 -22.00 9.72
CA ASP A 333 6.03 -20.87 9.08
C ASP A 333 5.50 -19.51 9.56
N VAL A 334 4.26 -19.48 10.07
CA VAL A 334 3.57 -18.28 10.55
C VAL A 334 2.95 -18.55 11.91
N MET A 335 3.41 -17.84 12.94
CA MET A 335 2.75 -17.81 14.24
C MET A 335 1.69 -16.70 14.23
N THR A 336 0.48 -17.02 14.71
CA THR A 336 -0.54 -16.01 15.00
C THR A 336 -0.56 -15.69 16.49
N TRP A 337 -0.63 -14.40 16.84
CA TRP A 337 -0.72 -13.94 18.22
C TRP A 337 -1.74 -12.81 18.34
N VAL A 338 -2.62 -12.87 19.35
CA VAL A 338 -3.61 -11.82 19.62
C VAL A 338 -3.14 -11.04 20.84
N ASP A 339 -3.16 -9.71 20.74
CA ASP A 339 -2.81 -8.85 21.87
C ASP A 339 -3.77 -9.11 23.04
N PRO A 340 -3.30 -9.45 24.26
CA PRO A 340 -4.21 -9.59 25.38
C PRO A 340 -4.86 -8.27 25.80
N GLU A 341 -4.36 -7.14 25.29
CA GLU A 341 -4.85 -5.80 25.54
C GLU A 341 -5.32 -5.12 24.25
N THR A 342 -6.20 -4.14 24.41
CA THR A 342 -6.63 -3.25 23.32
C THR A 342 -5.85 -1.95 23.32
N PHE A 343 -5.72 -1.32 22.16
CA PHE A 343 -5.23 0.07 22.03
C PHE A 343 -6.29 0.95 21.36
N ILE A 344 -6.19 2.28 21.49
CA ILE A 344 -7.22 3.20 21.02
C ILE A 344 -7.01 3.55 19.54
N SER A 345 -8.11 3.59 18.77
CA SER A 345 -8.11 3.75 17.30
C SER A 345 -7.47 5.03 16.78
N ASN A 346 -7.42 6.11 17.56
CA ASN A 346 -6.85 7.40 17.17
C ASN A 346 -5.40 7.60 17.64
N ASN A 347 -4.66 6.50 17.86
CA ASN A 347 -3.29 6.52 18.35
C ASN A 347 -2.35 5.75 17.41
N SER A 348 -1.13 5.50 17.87
CA SER A 348 -0.16 4.61 17.23
C SER A 348 0.21 3.45 18.14
N THR A 349 0.44 2.28 17.55
CA THR A 349 0.94 1.09 18.24
C THR A 349 1.88 0.33 17.32
N LEU A 350 3.03 -0.09 17.82
CA LEU A 350 4.01 -0.92 17.10
C LEU A 350 4.26 -2.23 17.86
N TYR A 351 4.54 -3.28 17.09
CA TYR A 351 5.06 -4.54 17.57
C TYR A 351 6.40 -4.89 16.93
N THR A 352 7.40 -5.20 17.75
CA THR A 352 8.67 -5.78 17.30
C THR A 352 8.90 -7.13 17.97
N VAL A 353 9.68 -8.00 17.34
CA VAL A 353 10.07 -9.28 17.93
C VAL A 353 11.58 -9.40 17.92
N VAL A 354 12.16 -9.70 19.08
CA VAL A 354 13.62 -9.81 19.25
C VAL A 354 13.98 -11.11 19.97
N ARG A 355 15.21 -11.59 19.76
CA ARG A 355 15.76 -12.68 20.57
C ARG A 355 16.19 -12.13 21.94
N PRO A 356 15.95 -12.85 23.06
CA PRO A 356 16.54 -12.49 24.34
C PRO A 356 18.07 -12.48 24.22
N GLN A 357 18.71 -11.47 24.83
CA GLN A 357 20.17 -11.41 24.93
C GLN A 357 20.73 -12.41 25.93
#